data_AF-A0A7W1HBJ1-F1
#
_entry.id   AF-A0A7W1HBJ1-F1
#
_cell.length_a   1.000
_cell.length_b   1.000
_cell.length_c   1.000
_cell.angle_alpha   90.00
_cell.angle_beta   90.00
_cell.angle_gamma   90.00
#
_symmetry.space_group_name_H-M   'P 1'
#
loop_
_entity.id
_entity.type
_entity.pdbx_description
1 polymer ?
#
loop_
_entity_poly.entity_id
_entity_poly.type
_entity_poly.pdbx_seq_one_letter_code
_entity_poly.pdbx_strand_id
1 'polypeptide(L)'
;MSKTAELTHLFRALKAPAAARALPKLAERAREEQWSFERFAEALLGSEVSARESHGGEARIKAARFRARKTLEEFDFSFQRSVKRQIVEHLGQLDFLHSRENVVMLGPPGTGKTHLAIAIGIRACLAGQRVAFATATEWVALLGEAKRQGNFESELARLGRIPLLIVDEVGYIPFDP
;
A
#
# COMPACT_ATOMS: atom_id res chain seq x y z
N MET A 1 6.88 -42.61 3.86
CA MET A 1 6.37 -41.33 3.34
C MET A 1 7.53 -40.56 2.73
N SER A 2 7.41 -40.08 1.49
CA SER A 2 8.53 -39.45 0.75
C SER A 2 8.90 -38.09 1.35
N LYS A 3 10.19 -37.75 1.44
CA LYS A 3 10.71 -36.45 1.93
C LYS A 3 10.03 -35.24 1.26
N THR A 4 9.59 -35.38 0.02
CA THR A 4 8.86 -34.35 -0.74
C THR A 4 7.46 -34.07 -0.16
N ALA A 5 6.78 -35.09 0.36
CA ALA A 5 5.47 -34.94 1.00
C ALA A 5 5.57 -34.18 2.33
N GLU A 6 6.66 -34.40 3.08
CA GLU A 6 6.92 -33.72 4.34
C GLU A 6 7.24 -32.23 4.15
N LEU A 7 8.11 -31.89 3.19
CA LEU A 7 8.37 -30.50 2.83
C LEU A 7 7.10 -29.78 2.37
N THR A 8 6.26 -30.43 1.56
CA THR A 8 4.99 -29.86 1.09
C THR A 8 4.06 -29.54 2.26
N HIS A 9 3.98 -30.43 3.26
CA HIS A 9 3.21 -30.19 4.48
C HIS A 9 3.76 -29.00 5.27
N LEU A 10 5.08 -28.95 5.49
CA LEU A 10 5.74 -27.88 6.25
C LEU A 10 5.51 -26.50 5.59
N PHE A 11 5.69 -26.38 4.27
CA PHE A 11 5.44 -25.10 3.58
C PHE A 11 3.98 -24.66 3.69
N ARG A 12 3.03 -25.61 3.63
CA ARG A 12 1.61 -25.29 3.80
C ARG A 12 1.32 -24.82 5.23
N ALA A 13 1.85 -25.52 6.24
CA ALA A 13 1.66 -25.16 7.65
C ALA A 13 2.23 -23.77 7.97
N LEU A 14 3.40 -23.43 7.41
CA LEU A 14 4.05 -22.13 7.58
C LEU A 14 3.48 -21.02 6.66
N LYS A 15 2.49 -21.36 5.82
CA LYS A 15 1.92 -20.46 4.79
C LYS A 15 3.02 -19.84 3.92
N ALA A 16 3.97 -20.65 3.46
CA ALA A 16 5.14 -20.22 2.69
C ALA A 16 5.11 -20.71 1.23
N PRO A 17 4.10 -20.32 0.42
CA PRO A 17 3.91 -20.82 -0.93
C PRO A 17 4.96 -20.31 -1.94
N ALA A 18 5.56 -19.14 -1.73
CA ALA A 18 6.61 -18.64 -2.62
C ALA A 18 7.93 -19.38 -2.38
N ALA A 19 8.30 -19.63 -1.12
CA ALA A 19 9.44 -20.51 -0.81
C ALA A 19 9.22 -21.92 -1.37
N ALA A 20 8.01 -22.49 -1.25
CA ALA A 20 7.68 -23.80 -1.82
C ALA A 20 7.90 -23.85 -3.34
N ARG A 21 7.49 -22.79 -4.07
CA ARG A 21 7.69 -22.68 -5.52
C ARG A 21 9.16 -22.45 -5.89
N ALA A 22 9.91 -21.70 -5.07
CA ALA A 22 11.31 -21.38 -5.32
C ALA A 22 12.26 -22.54 -5.00
N LEU A 23 11.87 -23.44 -4.10
CA LEU A 23 12.70 -24.54 -3.59
C LEU A 23 13.41 -25.34 -4.70
N PRO A 24 12.73 -25.87 -5.75
CA PRO A 24 13.41 -26.72 -6.72
C PRO A 24 14.56 -26.00 -7.43
N LYS A 25 14.31 -24.78 -7.90
CA LYS A 25 15.30 -23.96 -8.61
C LYS A 25 16.45 -23.51 -7.70
N LEU A 26 16.13 -23.09 -6.48
CA LEU A 26 17.16 -22.66 -5.52
C LEU A 26 18.02 -23.84 -5.04
N ALA A 27 17.43 -25.03 -4.90
CA ALA A 27 18.17 -26.22 -4.49
C ALA A 27 19.14 -26.70 -5.57
N GLU A 28 18.75 -26.64 -6.85
CA GLU A 28 19.65 -26.91 -7.98
C GLU A 28 20.80 -25.90 -8.01
N ARG A 29 20.47 -24.60 -7.99
CA ARG A 29 21.46 -23.53 -7.99
C ARG A 29 22.44 -23.61 -6.82
N ALA A 30 21.95 -23.92 -5.62
CA ALA A 30 22.79 -24.06 -4.43
C ALA A 30 23.80 -25.22 -4.55
N ARG A 31 23.46 -26.29 -5.27
CA ARG A 31 24.38 -27.41 -5.54
C ARG A 31 25.43 -27.01 -6.57
N GLU A 32 25.01 -26.36 -7.66
CA GLU A 32 25.91 -25.92 -8.74
C GLU A 32 26.92 -24.88 -8.24
N GLU A 33 26.44 -23.88 -7.49
CA GLU A 33 27.27 -22.79 -6.97
C GLU A 33 27.89 -23.09 -5.59
N GLN A 34 27.75 -24.32 -5.07
CA GLN A 34 28.26 -24.76 -3.77
C GLN A 34 27.93 -23.79 -2.62
N TRP A 35 26.67 -23.42 -2.48
CA TRP A 35 26.23 -22.53 -1.41
C TRP A 35 26.35 -23.20 -0.03
N SER A 36 26.65 -22.39 0.98
CA SER A 36 26.48 -22.82 2.38
C SER A 36 25.00 -23.05 2.70
N PHE A 37 24.72 -23.83 3.74
CA PHE A 37 23.34 -24.08 4.17
C PHE A 37 22.63 -22.80 4.61
N GLU A 38 23.37 -21.89 5.24
CA GLU A 38 22.88 -20.57 5.67
C GLU A 38 22.47 -19.73 4.45
N ARG A 39 23.31 -19.65 3.41
CA ARG A 39 22.99 -18.90 2.18
C ARG A 39 21.78 -19.47 1.45
N PHE A 40 21.65 -20.79 1.40
CA PHE A 40 20.47 -21.44 0.83
C PHE A 40 19.20 -21.12 1.64
N ALA A 41 19.27 -21.22 2.97
CA ALA A 41 18.15 -20.89 3.85
C ALA A 41 17.75 -19.41 3.71
N GLU A 42 18.71 -18.49 3.66
CA GLU A 42 18.50 -17.06 3.44
C GLU A 42 17.79 -16.80 2.11
N ALA A 43 18.27 -17.37 1.01
CA ALA A 43 17.64 -17.20 -0.30
C ALA A 43 16.22 -17.77 -0.35
N LEU A 44 16.01 -18.95 0.25
CA LEU A 44 14.70 -19.61 0.27
C LEU A 44 13.69 -18.82 1.10
N LEU A 45 14.05 -18.42 2.33
CA LEU A 45 13.19 -17.62 3.20
C LEU A 45 12.99 -16.20 2.65
N GLY A 46 14.03 -15.60 2.09
CA GLY A 46 13.98 -14.30 1.42
C GLY A 46 12.95 -14.28 0.30
N SER A 47 12.85 -15.34 -0.51
CA SER A 47 11.83 -15.44 -1.57
C SER A 47 10.39 -15.34 -1.04
N GLU A 48 10.13 -15.86 0.16
CA GLU A 48 8.81 -15.78 0.79
C GLU A 48 8.56 -14.39 1.38
N VAL A 49 9.55 -13.81 2.05
CA VAL A 49 9.46 -12.44 2.59
C VAL A 49 9.18 -11.45 1.46
N SER A 50 9.98 -11.48 0.39
CA SER A 50 9.79 -10.61 -0.77
C SER A 50 8.42 -10.82 -1.43
N ALA A 51 7.95 -12.06 -1.52
CA ALA A 51 6.63 -12.34 -2.05
C ALA A 51 5.52 -11.78 -1.14
N ARG A 52 5.62 -11.91 0.18
CA ARG A 52 4.63 -11.37 1.13
C ARG A 52 4.59 -9.86 1.12
N GLU A 53 5.74 -9.21 1.04
CA GLU A 53 5.84 -7.74 0.94
C GLU A 53 5.18 -7.25 -0.35
N SER A 54 5.52 -7.88 -1.48
CA SER A 54 4.94 -7.55 -2.79
C SER A 54 3.43 -7.83 -2.86
N HIS A 55 2.97 -9.01 -2.43
CA HIS A 55 1.54 -9.36 -2.44
C HIS A 55 0.74 -8.52 -1.45
N GLY A 56 1.32 -8.24 -0.27
CA GLY A 56 0.70 -7.36 0.73
C GLY A 56 0.50 -5.96 0.18
N GLY A 57 1.51 -5.41 -0.52
CA GLY A 57 1.43 -4.12 -1.20
C GLY A 57 0.30 -4.05 -2.20
N GLU A 58 0.30 -4.95 -3.19
CA GLU A 58 -0.72 -4.96 -4.25
C GLU A 58 -2.13 -5.23 -3.72
N ALA A 59 -2.27 -6.10 -2.71
CA ALA A 59 -3.56 -6.33 -2.05
C ALA A 59 -4.09 -5.07 -1.37
N ARG A 60 -3.22 -4.29 -0.70
CA ARG A 60 -3.59 -3.00 -0.10
C ARG A 60 -3.95 -1.96 -1.15
N ILE A 61 -3.20 -1.89 -2.27
CA ILE A 61 -3.52 -1.01 -3.41
C ILE A 61 -4.92 -1.32 -3.94
N LYS A 62 -5.22 -2.61 -4.16
CA LYS A 62 -6.54 -3.05 -4.63
C LYS A 62 -7.65 -2.74 -3.61
N ALA A 63 -7.38 -2.92 -2.32
CA ALA A 63 -8.34 -2.61 -1.26
C ALA A 63 -8.63 -1.10 -1.14
N ALA A 64 -7.65 -0.24 -1.43
CA ALA A 64 -7.79 1.21 -1.39
C ALA A 64 -8.63 1.78 -2.54
N ARG A 65 -8.84 1.02 -3.64
CA ARG A 65 -9.68 1.39 -4.79
C ARG A 65 -9.36 2.76 -5.41
N PHE A 66 -8.07 3.06 -5.58
CA PHE A 66 -7.65 4.29 -6.28
C PHE A 66 -8.27 4.38 -7.69
N ARG A 67 -8.64 5.59 -8.11
CA ARG A 67 -9.21 5.87 -9.44
C ARG A 67 -8.27 5.53 -10.60
N ALA A 68 -6.96 5.59 -10.34
CA ALA A 68 -5.90 5.21 -11.28
C ALA A 68 -4.67 4.75 -10.51
N ARG A 69 -3.78 4.01 -11.17
CA ARG A 69 -2.43 3.74 -10.66
C ARG A 69 -1.52 4.89 -11.08
N LYS A 70 -1.00 5.65 -10.12
CA LYS A 70 -0.08 6.77 -10.33
C LYS A 70 1.12 6.61 -9.40
N THR A 71 2.31 6.90 -9.89
CA THR A 71 3.54 6.83 -9.09
C THR A 71 4.16 8.22 -8.93
N LEU A 72 5.06 8.38 -7.95
CA LEU A 72 5.75 9.67 -7.76
C LEU A 72 6.76 9.90 -8.88
N GLU A 73 7.29 8.82 -9.44
CA GLU A 73 8.22 8.79 -10.59
C GLU A 73 7.56 9.26 -11.88
N GLU A 74 6.24 9.03 -12.05
CA GLU A 74 5.45 9.52 -13.18
C GLU A 74 5.09 11.02 -13.08
N PHE A 75 5.36 11.68 -11.95
CA PHE A 75 4.97 13.08 -11.78
C PHE A 75 5.96 14.01 -12.50
N ASP A 76 5.46 14.77 -13.48
CA ASP A 76 6.27 15.74 -14.24
C ASP A 76 6.42 17.07 -13.48
N PHE A 77 7.50 17.16 -12.70
CA PHE A 77 7.90 18.38 -12.00
C PHE A 77 8.34 19.52 -12.95
N SER A 78 8.70 19.23 -14.20
CA SER A 78 9.10 20.26 -15.17
C SER A 78 7.89 21.05 -15.68
N PHE A 79 6.76 20.36 -15.85
CA PHE A 79 5.47 20.94 -16.21
C PHE A 79 4.83 21.67 -15.01
N GLN A 80 4.85 21.07 -13.82
CA GLN A 80 4.25 21.66 -12.62
C GLN A 80 5.28 22.30 -11.67
N ARG A 81 5.79 23.48 -12.05
CA ARG A 81 6.85 24.19 -11.30
C ARG A 81 6.46 24.70 -9.91
N SER A 82 5.16 24.80 -9.61
CA SER A 82 4.70 25.26 -8.28
C SER A 82 4.91 24.21 -7.19
N VAL A 83 5.06 22.93 -7.56
CA VAL A 83 5.27 21.82 -6.63
C VAL A 83 6.76 21.61 -6.43
N LYS A 84 7.25 21.84 -5.21
CA LYS A 84 8.65 21.60 -4.86
C LYS A 84 8.92 20.11 -4.75
N ARG A 85 9.76 19.58 -5.64
CA ARG A 85 10.17 18.16 -5.66
C ARG A 85 10.64 17.64 -4.30
N GLN A 86 11.48 18.40 -3.60
CA GLN A 86 12.00 18.03 -2.27
C GLN A 86 10.88 17.73 -1.26
N ILE A 87 9.78 18.49 -1.28
CA ILE A 87 8.64 18.27 -0.38
C ILE A 87 7.93 16.97 -0.74
N VAL A 88 7.74 16.71 -2.04
CA VAL A 88 7.08 15.47 -2.50
C VAL A 88 7.94 14.24 -2.20
N GLU A 89 9.26 14.34 -2.38
CA GLU A 89 10.20 13.27 -2.02
C GLU A 89 10.15 12.99 -0.51
N HIS A 90 10.13 14.03 0.33
CA HIS A 90 9.99 13.88 1.77
C HIS A 90 8.64 13.27 2.18
N LEU A 91 7.52 13.73 1.61
CA LEU A 91 6.21 13.10 1.81
C LEU A 91 6.21 11.63 1.37
N GLY A 92 6.98 11.31 0.34
CA GLY A 92 7.20 9.95 -0.12
C GLY A 92 7.98 9.07 0.86
N GLN A 93 8.61 9.60 1.90
CA GLN A 93 9.21 8.83 2.99
C GLN A 93 8.18 8.39 4.03
N LEU A 94 6.98 8.98 4.01
CA LEU A 94 5.82 8.63 4.84
C LEU A 94 6.00 8.90 6.35
N ASP A 95 7.01 9.67 6.75
CA ASP A 95 7.28 10.01 8.16
C ASP A 95 6.07 10.71 8.83
N PHE A 96 5.29 11.47 8.06
CA PHE A 96 4.06 12.12 8.53
C PHE A 96 3.02 11.12 9.08
N LEU A 97 3.02 9.86 8.63
CA LEU A 97 2.14 8.82 9.17
C LEU A 97 2.55 8.43 10.59
N HIS A 98 3.85 8.38 10.87
CA HIS A 98 4.37 8.10 12.22
C HIS A 98 4.11 9.27 13.16
N SER A 99 4.32 10.50 12.67
CA SER A 99 4.04 11.74 13.41
C SER A 99 2.56 12.05 13.56
N ARG A 100 1.67 11.30 12.89
CA ARG A 100 0.22 11.54 12.82
C ARG A 100 -0.14 12.94 12.34
N GLU A 101 0.61 13.44 11.37
CA GLU A 101 0.43 14.75 10.78
C GLU A 101 -0.50 14.70 9.56
N ASN A 102 -1.25 15.78 9.35
CA ASN A 102 -2.12 15.91 8.19
C ASN A 102 -1.38 16.58 7.04
N VAL A 103 -1.52 16.01 5.84
CA VAL A 103 -1.00 16.59 4.61
C VAL A 103 -2.13 17.25 3.84
N VAL A 104 -2.05 18.57 3.68
CA VAL A 104 -3.05 19.34 2.92
C VAL A 104 -2.44 19.85 1.63
N MET A 105 -2.98 19.41 0.49
CA MET A 105 -2.54 19.87 -0.82
C MET A 105 -3.47 20.98 -1.32
N LEU A 106 -2.95 22.20 -1.42
CA LEU A 106 -3.71 23.37 -1.87
C LEU A 106 -3.22 23.83 -3.25
N GLY A 107 -4.16 24.26 -4.09
CA GLY A 107 -3.85 24.89 -5.37
C GLY A 107 -4.99 24.76 -6.39
N PRO A 108 -4.93 25.48 -7.51
CA PRO A 108 -5.93 25.44 -8.57
C PRO A 108 -6.20 24.02 -9.12
N PRO A 109 -7.33 23.78 -9.78
CA PRO A 109 -7.55 22.55 -10.53
C PRO A 109 -6.41 22.28 -11.54
N GLY A 110 -6.12 21.00 -11.82
CA GLY A 110 -5.07 20.62 -12.78
C GLY A 110 -3.63 20.68 -12.27
N THR A 111 -3.39 21.02 -11.00
CA THR A 111 -2.02 21.05 -10.43
C THR A 111 -1.46 19.70 -9.99
N GLY A 112 -2.18 18.60 -10.26
CA GLY A 112 -1.72 17.25 -9.95
C GLY A 112 -1.90 16.80 -8.50
N LYS A 113 -2.72 17.50 -7.69
CA LYS A 113 -3.04 17.11 -6.30
C LYS A 113 -3.53 15.66 -6.20
N THR A 114 -4.53 15.29 -7.01
CA THR A 114 -5.05 13.91 -7.05
C THR A 114 -3.99 12.90 -7.44
N HIS A 115 -3.10 13.23 -8.41
CA HIS A 115 -1.97 12.36 -8.76
C HIS A 115 -1.06 12.14 -7.55
N LEU A 116 -0.62 13.22 -6.90
CA LEU A 116 0.27 13.14 -5.74
C LEU A 116 -0.37 12.38 -4.59
N ALA A 117 -1.65 12.62 -4.29
CA ALA A 117 -2.38 11.90 -3.25
C ALA A 117 -2.45 10.39 -3.54
N ILE A 118 -2.78 10.01 -4.77
CA ILE A 118 -2.79 8.60 -5.21
C ILE A 118 -1.39 8.00 -5.13
N ALA A 119 -0.37 8.71 -5.60
CA ALA A 119 1.01 8.22 -5.64
C ALA A 119 1.60 8.01 -4.24
N ILE A 120 1.33 8.94 -3.31
CA ILE A 120 1.68 8.78 -1.88
C ILE A 120 0.91 7.60 -1.29
N GLY A 121 -0.39 7.47 -1.59
CA GLY A 121 -1.22 6.35 -1.15
C GLY A 121 -0.69 4.99 -1.65
N ILE A 122 -0.27 4.89 -2.91
CA ILE A 122 0.34 3.69 -3.46
C ILE A 122 1.66 3.39 -2.75
N ARG A 123 2.51 4.40 -2.52
CA ARG A 123 3.76 4.20 -1.78
C ARG A 123 3.52 3.74 -0.35
N ALA A 124 2.52 4.28 0.34
CA ALA A 124 2.08 3.83 1.65
C ALA A 124 1.60 2.37 1.63
N CYS A 125 0.79 2.01 0.63
CA CYS A 125 0.39 0.63 0.41
C CYS A 125 1.60 -0.28 0.21
N LEU A 126 2.58 0.09 -0.61
CA LEU A 126 3.78 -0.73 -0.79
C LEU A 126 4.62 -0.84 0.49
N ALA A 127 4.67 0.22 1.30
CA ALA A 127 5.38 0.28 2.57
C ALA A 127 4.66 -0.39 3.77
N GLY A 128 3.64 -1.22 3.52
CA GLY A 128 2.98 -1.96 4.60
C GLY A 128 1.68 -1.34 5.12
N GLN A 129 1.38 -0.09 4.77
CA GLN A 129 0.30 0.69 5.38
C GLN A 129 -1.05 0.44 4.71
N ARG A 130 -2.11 0.39 5.50
CA ARG A 130 -3.49 0.38 4.97
C ARG A 130 -3.87 1.80 4.59
N VAL A 131 -4.47 1.93 3.41
CA VAL A 131 -4.93 3.21 2.88
C VAL A 131 -6.40 3.08 2.52
N ALA A 132 -7.18 4.12 2.76
CA ALA A 132 -8.50 4.24 2.18
C ALA A 132 -8.62 5.58 1.46
N PHE A 133 -9.14 5.52 0.23
CA PHE A 133 -9.26 6.64 -0.68
C PHE A 133 -10.72 6.78 -1.09
N ALA A 134 -11.24 7.99 -1.02
CA ALA A 134 -12.51 8.37 -1.63
C ALA A 134 -12.55 9.89 -1.81
N THR A 135 -13.48 10.38 -2.61
CA THR A 135 -13.77 11.81 -2.62
C THR A 135 -14.42 12.23 -1.32
N ALA A 136 -14.37 13.53 -1.02
CA ALA A 136 -15.08 14.07 0.11
C ALA A 136 -16.59 13.82 0.02
N THR A 137 -17.19 13.89 -1.18
CA THR A 137 -18.60 13.56 -1.41
C THR A 137 -18.91 12.09 -1.12
N GLU A 138 -18.04 11.16 -1.52
CA GLU A 138 -18.16 9.73 -1.22
C GLU A 138 -18.03 9.46 0.28
N TRP A 139 -17.10 10.13 0.96
CA TRP A 139 -16.96 10.02 2.42
C TRP A 139 -18.19 10.52 3.16
N VAL A 140 -18.73 11.68 2.77
CA VAL A 140 -19.95 12.24 3.35
C VAL A 140 -21.14 11.31 3.12
N ALA A 141 -21.28 10.76 1.91
CA ALA A 141 -22.35 9.82 1.59
C ALA A 141 -22.25 8.53 2.44
N LEU A 142 -21.05 7.96 2.56
CA LEU A 142 -20.78 6.78 3.37
C LEU A 142 -21.10 7.02 4.85
N LEU A 143 -20.64 8.12 5.42
CA LEU A 143 -20.89 8.48 6.82
C LEU A 143 -22.36 8.86 7.07
N GLY A 144 -23.00 9.52 6.11
CA GLY A 144 -24.42 9.87 6.18
C GLY A 144 -25.32 8.64 6.15
N GLU A 145 -25.01 7.64 5.33
CA GLU A 145 -25.71 6.36 5.33
C GLU A 145 -25.47 5.60 6.64
N ALA A 146 -24.23 5.56 7.12
CA ALA A 146 -23.91 4.92 8.39
C ALA A 146 -24.70 5.53 9.56
N LYS A 147 -24.87 6.86 9.55
CA LYS A 147 -25.71 7.57 10.51
C LYS A 147 -27.18 7.19 10.41
N ARG A 148 -27.75 7.09 9.20
CA ARG A 148 -29.14 6.63 8.99
C ARG A 148 -29.37 5.21 9.49
N GLN A 149 -28.37 4.34 9.34
CA GLN A 149 -28.43 2.93 9.78
C GLN A 149 -28.10 2.73 11.27
N GLY A 150 -27.77 3.79 12.00
CA GLY A 150 -27.40 3.70 13.42
C GLY A 150 -26.05 3.05 13.70
N ASN A 151 -25.16 2.93 12.70
CA ASN A 151 -23.84 2.31 12.83
C ASN A 151 -22.67 3.31 12.69
N PHE A 152 -22.95 4.62 12.77
CA PHE A 152 -21.98 5.71 12.61
C PHE A 152 -20.71 5.55 13.45
N GLU A 153 -20.84 5.29 14.76
CA GLU A 153 -19.70 5.14 15.67
C GLU A 153 -18.80 3.96 15.28
N SER A 154 -19.41 2.85 14.85
CA SER A 154 -18.67 1.68 14.37
C SER A 154 -17.89 2.00 13.09
N GLU A 155 -18.51 2.76 12.18
CA GLU A 155 -17.87 3.14 10.93
C GLU A 155 -16.72 4.15 11.15
N LEU A 156 -16.91 5.12 12.05
CA LEU A 156 -15.87 6.06 12.43
C LEU A 156 -14.69 5.35 13.11
N ALA A 157 -14.97 4.40 14.02
CA ALA A 157 -13.94 3.57 14.65
C ALA A 157 -13.21 2.69 13.63
N ARG A 158 -13.91 2.17 12.61
CA ARG A 158 -13.30 1.42 11.51
C ARG A 158 -12.33 2.28 10.70
N LEU A 159 -12.76 3.50 10.33
CA LEU A 159 -11.93 4.46 9.58
C LEU A 159 -10.73 4.93 10.41
N GLY A 160 -10.90 5.21 11.71
CA GLY A 160 -9.82 5.63 12.61
C GLY A 160 -8.71 4.58 12.81
N ARG A 161 -8.95 3.33 12.45
CA ARG A 161 -7.92 2.27 12.43
C ARG A 161 -7.10 2.26 11.13
N ILE A 162 -7.46 3.04 10.13
CA ILE A 162 -6.75 3.10 8.85
C ILE A 162 -5.66 4.18 8.96
N PRO A 163 -4.36 3.83 8.83
CA PRO A 163 -3.27 4.79 9.03
C PRO A 163 -3.31 6.00 8.08
N LEU A 164 -3.78 5.81 6.85
CA LEU A 164 -3.90 6.89 5.87
C LEU A 164 -5.31 6.92 5.26
N LEU A 165 -6.02 8.00 5.52
CA LEU A 165 -7.27 8.36 4.88
C LEU A 165 -7.00 9.48 3.87
N ILE A 166 -7.32 9.24 2.60
CA ILE A 166 -7.21 10.24 1.54
C ILE A 166 -8.61 10.75 1.22
N VAL A 167 -8.79 12.07 1.39
CA VAL A 167 -10.02 12.80 1.09
C VAL A 167 -9.75 13.66 -0.15
N ASP A 168 -10.17 13.18 -1.32
CA ASP A 168 -9.97 13.90 -2.58
C ASP A 168 -11.13 14.85 -2.89
N GLU A 169 -10.94 15.80 -3.80
CA GLU A 169 -12.01 16.68 -4.32
C GLU A 169 -12.78 17.49 -3.26
N VAL A 170 -12.15 17.81 -2.13
CA VAL A 170 -12.76 18.59 -1.02
C VAL A 170 -13.33 19.94 -1.49
N GLY A 171 -12.77 20.54 -2.52
CA GLY A 171 -13.20 21.84 -3.05
C GLY A 171 -14.58 21.87 -3.74
N TYR A 172 -15.24 20.72 -3.90
CA TYR A 172 -16.55 20.59 -4.58
C TYR A 172 -17.71 20.24 -3.65
N ILE A 173 -17.50 20.23 -2.33
CA ILE A 173 -18.58 19.99 -1.38
C ILE A 173 -19.43 21.27 -1.31
N PRO A 174 -20.73 21.23 -1.64
CA PRO A 174 -21.61 22.34 -1.32
C PRO A 174 -21.60 22.52 0.20
N PHE A 175 -21.17 23.68 0.68
CA PHE A 175 -21.41 24.06 2.06
C PHE A 175 -22.92 24.22 2.21
N ASP A 176 -23.56 23.33 2.95
CA ASP A 176 -24.90 23.63 3.48
C ASP A 176 -24.74 24.85 4.41
N PRO A 177 -25.54 25.91 4.23
CA PRO A 177 -25.49 27.10 5.08
C PRO A 177 -25.88 26.83 6.54
#